data_AF-A0A963JL68-F1
#
_entry.id   AF-A0A963JL68-F1
#
_cell.length_a   1.000
_cell.length_b   1.000
_cell.length_c   1.000
_cell.angle_alpha   90.00
_cell.angle_beta   90.00
_cell.angle_gamma   90.00
#
_symmetry.space_group_name_H-M   'P 1'
#
loop_
_entity.id
_entity.type
_entity.pdbx_description
1 polymer ?
#
loop_
_entity_poly.entity_id
_entity_poly.type
_entity_poly.pdbx_seq_one_letter_code
_entity_poly.pdbx_strand_id
1 'polypeptide(L)'
;MNNNDRDALIQAKQNIINGNLNEAGNRLTALKKQYPLSAEVAKLWCSWAMRTNRAAEIPAYAKLMYSHADNDARKAHWAHLLGTSYFFLLDLESSRDYFDRAINHLMALARSGKAPAAREDYRKHEAGNNVFSSGYAEQLLWSTCAMLAQQKIQAFPFAGTLLGLERENKLIEFDKDIDVAVWMTSFDTCCQTLEKSGWSPVPMSFVYRNYRDYVHEESGITLDVCGLEHSNDRKIVGGFSLPDYSSDYQRVSVFPAFDLMQRNTLQGKIWYPEQPEKILTAFYGDWRTPNPLWDTVISALNLEKFTLLVRCYAYHRLAKRWLSGNLVKAWSYAHQIALKDPDDILALRSRQWLERILTRTGHDIPTWPGNRPQRRIYTRMVADLFHVGHVNFLKAARSLGTHLTVCVVSDQRVLENKGKLPVMKQEERVAAVAACKYVDTVITDSPVNATVEFMQRHGFDLYTFACANEKERADKYQQCALLPPEMVQELDYTSGISTTEIMRRILKSSGA
;
A
#
# COMPACT_ATOMS: atom_id res chain seq x y z
N MET A 1 -21.83 11.63 32.91
CA MET A 1 -21.16 12.94 33.04
C MET A 1 -22.19 14.00 33.30
N ASN A 2 -21.97 14.83 34.32
CA ASN A 2 -22.76 16.06 34.54
C ASN A 2 -22.38 17.14 33.50
N ASN A 3 -23.07 18.28 33.49
CA ASN A 3 -22.81 19.35 32.52
C ASN A 3 -21.41 19.96 32.65
N ASN A 4 -20.94 20.22 33.88
CA ASN A 4 -19.60 20.75 34.14
C ASN A 4 -18.49 19.84 33.58
N ASP A 5 -18.65 18.53 33.71
CA ASP A 5 -17.68 17.55 33.19
C ASP A 5 -17.69 17.50 31.66
N ARG A 6 -18.86 17.69 31.02
CA ARG A 6 -18.96 17.80 29.56
C ARG A 6 -18.28 19.07 29.06
N ASP A 7 -18.48 20.19 29.74
CA ASP A 7 -17.81 21.45 29.40
C ASP A 7 -16.29 21.33 29.59
N ALA A 8 -15.85 20.67 30.67
CA ALA A 8 -14.43 20.38 30.88
C ALA A 8 -13.83 19.51 29.75
N LEU A 9 -14.58 18.53 29.23
CA LEU A 9 -14.15 17.70 28.11
C LEU A 9 -14.06 18.52 26.80
N ILE A 10 -15.01 19.41 26.55
CA ILE A 10 -15.00 20.32 25.38
C ILE A 10 -13.79 21.27 25.47
N GLN A 11 -13.55 21.87 26.64
CA GLN A 11 -12.40 22.74 26.88
C GLN A 11 -11.08 21.99 26.71
N ALA A 12 -10.98 20.76 27.21
CA ALA A 12 -9.79 19.92 26.99
C ALA A 12 -9.55 19.65 25.50
N LYS A 13 -10.62 19.46 24.70
CA LYS A 13 -10.52 19.29 23.25
C LYS A 13 -10.00 20.55 22.57
N GLN A 14 -10.52 21.72 22.94
CA GLN A 14 -10.05 23.01 22.42
C GLN A 14 -8.58 23.26 22.79
N ASN A 15 -8.19 22.97 24.03
CA ASN A 15 -6.80 23.10 24.47
C ASN A 15 -5.84 22.22 23.66
N ILE A 16 -6.24 20.98 23.33
CA ILE A 16 -5.45 20.12 22.44
C ILE A 16 -5.31 20.73 21.03
N ILE A 17 -6.40 21.27 20.48
CA ILE A 17 -6.40 21.90 19.15
C ILE A 17 -5.47 23.12 19.13
N ASN A 18 -5.47 23.91 20.20
CA ASN A 18 -4.67 25.13 20.32
C ASN A 18 -3.23 24.88 20.80
N GLY A 19 -2.81 23.62 21.00
CA GLY A 19 -1.46 23.29 21.49
C GLY A 19 -1.24 23.47 23.00
N ASN A 20 -2.27 23.83 23.77
CA ASN A 20 -2.24 23.99 25.23
C ASN A 20 -2.27 22.63 25.96
N LEU A 21 -1.25 21.80 25.74
CA LEU A 21 -1.26 20.39 26.16
C LEU A 21 -1.24 20.20 27.68
N ASN A 22 -0.62 21.09 28.46
CA ASN A 22 -0.58 20.96 29.92
C ASN A 22 -1.97 21.11 30.55
N GLU A 23 -2.72 22.13 30.14
CA GLU A 23 -4.07 22.40 30.64
C GLU A 23 -5.07 21.31 30.22
N ALA A 24 -4.92 20.80 28.99
CA ALA A 24 -5.68 19.63 28.54
C ALA A 24 -5.40 18.40 29.43
N GLY A 25 -4.13 18.16 29.76
CA GLY A 25 -3.69 17.02 30.56
C GLY A 25 -4.27 16.97 31.97
N ASN A 26 -4.28 18.11 32.66
CA ASN A 26 -4.84 18.23 34.01
C ASN A 26 -6.33 17.83 34.03
N ARG A 27 -7.11 18.39 33.09
CA ARG A 27 -8.55 18.13 32.96
C ARG A 27 -8.82 16.68 32.58
N LEU A 28 -8.10 16.16 31.59
CA LEU A 28 -8.28 14.80 31.09
C LEU A 28 -7.90 13.75 32.12
N THR A 29 -6.88 14.01 32.96
CA THR A 29 -6.47 13.08 34.01
C THR A 29 -7.55 12.98 35.10
N ALA A 30 -8.15 14.11 35.50
CA ALA A 30 -9.28 14.11 36.44
C ALA A 30 -10.51 13.38 35.85
N LEU A 31 -10.87 13.69 34.61
CA LEU A 31 -12.00 13.04 33.92
C LEU A 31 -11.78 11.54 33.73
N LYS A 32 -10.56 11.09 33.41
CA LYS A 32 -10.20 9.67 33.28
C LYS A 32 -10.39 8.92 34.60
N LYS A 33 -10.05 9.54 35.74
CA LYS A 33 -10.23 8.94 37.07
C LYS A 33 -11.72 8.81 37.43
N GLN A 34 -12.52 9.82 37.11
CA GLN A 34 -13.95 9.85 37.42
C GLN A 34 -14.80 8.99 36.47
N TYR A 35 -14.43 8.93 35.20
CA TYR A 35 -15.16 8.21 34.14
C TYR A 35 -14.24 7.26 33.37
N PRO A 36 -13.67 6.22 34.02
CA PRO A 36 -12.66 5.37 33.41
C PRO A 36 -13.18 4.64 32.16
N LEU A 37 -14.46 4.26 32.11
CA LEU A 37 -15.05 3.57 30.95
C LEU A 37 -15.72 4.50 29.93
N SER A 38 -15.55 5.83 30.04
CA SER A 38 -16.10 6.77 29.05
C SER A 38 -15.27 6.75 27.78
N ALA A 39 -15.88 6.34 26.67
CA ALA A 39 -15.21 6.31 25.37
C ALA A 39 -14.76 7.68 24.87
N GLU A 40 -15.49 8.75 25.20
CA GLU A 40 -15.14 10.11 24.80
C GLU A 40 -13.92 10.63 25.57
N VAL A 41 -13.92 10.42 26.89
CA VAL A 41 -12.76 10.74 27.76
C VAL A 41 -11.55 9.94 27.32
N ALA A 42 -11.71 8.63 27.10
CA ALA A 42 -10.61 7.77 26.69
C ALA A 42 -10.00 8.17 25.35
N LYS A 43 -10.82 8.48 24.34
CA LYS A 43 -10.35 8.94 23.03
C LYS A 43 -9.54 10.23 23.16
N LEU A 44 -10.06 11.21 23.90
CA LEU A 44 -9.41 12.51 24.04
C LEU A 44 -8.14 12.40 24.88
N TRP A 45 -8.16 11.62 25.96
CA TRP A 45 -6.99 11.33 26.79
C TRP A 45 -5.90 10.63 25.98
N CYS A 46 -6.23 9.61 25.18
CA CYS A 46 -5.24 8.94 24.33
C CYS A 46 -4.70 9.90 23.25
N SER A 47 -5.56 10.72 22.64
CA SER A 47 -5.13 11.72 21.66
C SER A 47 -4.20 12.78 22.26
N TRP A 48 -4.36 13.12 23.53
CA TRP A 48 -3.44 13.98 24.29
C TRP A 48 -2.13 13.24 24.62
N ALA A 49 -2.23 12.01 25.14
CA ALA A 49 -1.08 11.19 25.48
C ALA A 49 -0.16 10.91 24.28
N MET A 50 -0.70 10.80 23.07
CA MET A 50 0.06 10.66 21.82
C MET A 50 0.87 11.91 21.43
N ARG A 51 0.42 13.10 21.86
CA ARG A 51 1.09 14.38 21.57
C ARG A 51 2.03 14.83 22.67
N THR A 52 2.22 13.98 23.68
CA THR A 52 3.06 14.23 24.86
C THR A 52 3.96 13.03 25.08
N ASN A 53 4.87 13.08 26.04
CA ASN A 53 5.76 11.96 26.37
C ASN A 53 5.06 10.84 27.18
N ARG A 54 3.76 10.59 26.91
CA ARG A 54 2.90 9.63 27.66
C ARG A 54 2.33 8.53 26.78
N ALA A 55 2.86 8.34 25.57
CA ALA A 55 2.38 7.32 24.64
C ALA A 55 2.42 5.89 25.24
N ALA A 56 3.40 5.60 26.10
CA ALA A 56 3.55 4.32 26.79
C ALA A 56 2.37 3.93 27.70
N GLU A 57 1.53 4.89 28.10
CA GLU A 57 0.37 4.63 28.96
C GLU A 57 -0.92 4.36 28.18
N ILE A 58 -0.92 4.62 26.87
CA ILE A 58 -2.08 4.40 26.00
C ILE A 58 -2.46 2.92 25.95
N PRO A 59 -1.52 1.95 25.78
CA PRO A 59 -1.91 0.55 25.63
C PRO A 59 -2.76 0.00 26.78
N ALA A 60 -2.41 0.32 28.03
CA ALA A 60 -3.17 -0.13 29.19
C ALA A 60 -4.61 0.41 29.14
N TYR A 61 -4.79 1.69 28.83
CA TYR A 61 -6.11 2.30 28.81
C TYR A 61 -6.94 1.85 27.59
N ALA A 62 -6.33 1.83 26.41
CA ALA A 62 -7.01 1.42 25.19
C ALA A 62 -7.39 -0.07 25.20
N LYS A 63 -6.61 -0.95 25.86
CA LYS A 63 -6.99 -2.37 26.09
C LYS A 63 -8.23 -2.51 26.95
N LEU A 64 -8.34 -1.72 28.02
CA LEU A 64 -9.54 -1.67 28.86
C LEU A 64 -10.77 -1.26 28.03
N MET A 65 -10.64 -0.23 27.19
CA MET A 65 -11.74 0.21 26.33
C MET A 65 -12.08 -0.79 25.24
N TYR A 66 -11.07 -1.48 24.69
CA TYR A 66 -11.26 -2.54 23.69
C TYR A 66 -12.05 -3.73 24.25
N SER A 67 -11.78 -4.16 25.48
CA SER A 67 -12.49 -5.29 26.10
C SER A 67 -13.97 -4.98 26.39
N HIS A 68 -14.31 -3.71 26.61
CA HIS A 68 -15.68 -3.24 26.85
C HIS A 68 -16.42 -2.81 25.58
N ALA A 69 -15.78 -2.88 24.41
CA ALA A 69 -16.43 -2.52 23.15
C ALA A 69 -17.45 -3.59 22.73
N ASP A 70 -18.69 -3.18 22.53
CA ASP A 70 -19.86 -4.03 22.29
C ASP A 70 -20.15 -4.34 20.80
N ASN A 71 -19.42 -3.72 19.87
CA ASN A 71 -19.63 -3.92 18.44
C ASN A 71 -18.33 -3.80 17.63
N ASP A 72 -18.32 -4.34 16.40
CA ASP A 72 -17.16 -4.37 15.52
C ASP A 72 -16.62 -2.96 15.18
N ALA A 73 -17.48 -1.95 15.02
CA ALA A 73 -17.01 -0.60 14.71
C ALA A 73 -16.19 -0.01 15.88
N ARG A 74 -16.65 -0.19 17.12
CA ARG A 74 -15.93 0.25 18.32
C ARG A 74 -14.67 -0.60 18.56
N LYS A 75 -14.74 -1.92 18.38
CA LYS A 75 -13.57 -2.81 18.49
C LYS A 75 -12.50 -2.45 17.46
N ALA A 76 -12.88 -2.23 16.21
CA ALA A 76 -11.98 -1.79 15.14
C ALA A 76 -11.26 -0.49 15.50
N HIS A 77 -12.00 0.48 16.04
CA HIS A 77 -11.43 1.77 16.44
C HIS A 77 -10.39 1.63 17.57
N TRP A 78 -10.71 0.89 18.63
CA TRP A 78 -9.78 0.68 19.75
C TRP A 78 -8.59 -0.19 19.36
N ALA A 79 -8.78 -1.21 18.53
CA ALA A 79 -7.70 -1.99 17.95
C ALA A 79 -6.77 -1.12 17.09
N HIS A 80 -7.32 -0.24 16.24
CA HIS A 80 -6.50 0.69 15.45
C HIS A 80 -5.71 1.67 16.34
N LEU A 81 -6.32 2.17 17.42
CA LEU A 81 -5.62 3.02 18.39
C LEU A 81 -4.50 2.27 19.10
N LEU A 82 -4.74 1.02 19.52
CA LEU A 82 -3.73 0.16 20.12
C LEU A 82 -2.57 -0.09 19.15
N GLY A 83 -2.87 -0.51 17.93
CA GLY A 83 -1.86 -0.74 16.89
C GLY A 83 -1.03 0.51 16.62
N THR A 84 -1.69 1.68 16.57
CA THR A 84 -1.01 2.97 16.41
C THR A 84 -0.15 3.31 17.62
N SER A 85 -0.61 3.06 18.85
CA SER A 85 0.17 3.34 20.06
C SER A 85 1.44 2.47 20.15
N TYR A 86 1.32 1.17 19.86
CA TYR A 86 2.47 0.28 19.79
C TYR A 86 3.41 0.66 18.63
N PHE A 87 2.85 1.18 17.54
CA PHE A 87 3.65 1.68 16.42
C PHE A 87 4.57 2.82 16.86
N PHE A 88 4.04 3.81 17.60
CA PHE A 88 4.83 4.91 18.16
C PHE A 88 5.91 4.44 19.16
N LEU A 89 5.69 3.30 19.81
CA LEU A 89 6.65 2.69 20.73
C LEU A 89 7.65 1.76 20.03
N LEU A 90 7.60 1.66 18.68
CA LEU A 90 8.39 0.73 17.88
C LEU A 90 8.24 -0.75 18.28
N ASP A 91 7.13 -1.11 18.93
CA ASP A 91 6.71 -2.51 19.11
C ASP A 91 5.88 -2.92 17.89
N LEU A 92 6.59 -3.24 16.79
CA LEU A 92 5.96 -3.47 15.49
C LEU A 92 5.16 -4.78 15.43
N GLU A 93 5.52 -5.79 16.22
CA GLU A 93 4.78 -7.05 16.28
C GLU A 93 3.41 -6.85 16.94
N SER A 94 3.37 -6.21 18.13
CA SER A 94 2.11 -5.84 18.76
C SER A 94 1.32 -4.87 17.89
N SER A 95 2.01 -3.91 17.24
CA SER A 95 1.38 -2.96 16.32
C SER A 95 0.64 -3.68 15.19
N ARG A 96 1.31 -4.63 14.53
CA ARG A 96 0.74 -5.45 13.47
C ARG A 96 -0.46 -6.26 13.97
N ASP A 97 -0.34 -6.99 15.08
CA ASP A 97 -1.43 -7.81 15.63
C ASP A 97 -2.70 -6.97 15.85
N TYR A 98 -2.57 -5.79 16.44
CA TYR A 98 -3.72 -4.92 16.65
C TYR A 98 -4.28 -4.28 15.37
N PHE A 99 -3.44 -3.99 14.38
CA PHE A 99 -3.94 -3.58 13.07
C PHE A 99 -4.69 -4.71 12.35
N ASP A 100 -4.21 -5.95 12.44
CA ASP A 100 -4.89 -7.14 11.90
C ASP A 100 -6.27 -7.29 12.53
N ARG A 101 -6.37 -7.16 13.85
CA ARG A 101 -7.66 -7.16 14.57
C ARG A 101 -8.58 -6.03 14.09
N ALA A 102 -8.05 -4.82 13.93
CA ALA A 102 -8.83 -3.68 13.46
C ALA A 102 -9.45 -3.94 12.08
N ILE A 103 -8.65 -4.43 11.13
CA ILE A 103 -9.09 -4.75 9.77
C ILE A 103 -10.08 -5.93 9.78
N ASN A 104 -9.86 -6.95 10.61
CA ASN A 104 -10.80 -8.06 10.74
C ASN A 104 -12.19 -7.62 11.24
N HIS A 105 -12.24 -6.72 12.23
CA HIS A 105 -13.51 -6.13 12.68
C HIS A 105 -14.18 -5.28 11.60
N LEU A 106 -13.41 -4.48 10.85
CA LEU A 106 -13.93 -3.71 9.72
C LEU A 106 -14.50 -4.61 8.61
N MET A 107 -13.80 -5.71 8.30
CA MET A 107 -14.31 -6.71 7.38
C MET A 107 -15.59 -7.36 7.91
N ALA A 108 -15.67 -7.73 9.19
CA ALA A 108 -16.88 -8.29 9.80
C ALA A 108 -18.07 -7.32 9.66
N LEU A 109 -17.85 -6.03 9.94
CA LEU A 109 -18.82 -4.96 9.72
C LEU A 109 -19.26 -4.89 8.24
N ALA A 110 -18.31 -4.96 7.31
CA ALA A 110 -18.59 -5.00 5.87
C ALA A 110 -19.43 -6.21 5.44
N ARG A 111 -19.19 -7.40 6.02
CA ARG A 111 -20.00 -8.60 5.73
C ARG A 111 -21.45 -8.43 6.14
N SER A 112 -21.70 -7.67 7.20
CA SER A 112 -23.06 -7.32 7.64
C SER A 112 -23.74 -6.25 6.77
N GLY A 113 -23.10 -5.82 5.68
CA GLY A 113 -23.61 -4.76 4.80
C GLY A 113 -23.45 -3.35 5.36
N LYS A 114 -22.69 -3.18 6.45
CA LYS A 114 -22.46 -1.88 7.12
C LYS A 114 -21.07 -1.33 6.80
N ALA A 115 -20.92 -0.02 6.88
CA ALA A 115 -19.64 0.66 6.78
C ALA A 115 -19.59 1.82 7.79
N PRO A 116 -18.40 2.22 8.27
CA PRO A 116 -18.27 3.43 9.08
C PRO A 116 -18.78 4.66 8.30
N ALA A 117 -19.52 5.53 8.99
CA ALA A 117 -20.01 6.76 8.38
C ALA A 117 -18.83 7.65 7.94
N ALA A 118 -18.96 8.27 6.76
CA ALA A 118 -18.02 9.28 6.29
C ALA A 118 -17.97 10.41 7.31
N ARG A 119 -16.79 10.66 7.86
CA ARG A 119 -16.56 11.90 8.60
C ARG A 119 -16.29 12.99 7.58
N GLU A 120 -16.95 14.13 7.73
CA GLU A 120 -16.51 15.34 7.03
C GLU A 120 -15.03 15.55 7.39
N ASP A 121 -14.16 15.56 6.37
CA ASP A 121 -12.79 15.99 6.56
C ASP A 121 -12.88 17.49 6.88
N TYR A 122 -12.83 17.84 8.18
CA TYR A 122 -12.87 19.23 8.68
C TYR A 122 -11.71 20.10 8.17
N ARG A 123 -10.82 19.54 7.34
CA ARG A 123 -9.81 20.28 6.58
C ARG A 123 -10.33 20.64 5.19
N LYS A 124 -11.50 21.28 5.10
CA LYS A 124 -11.69 22.26 4.02
C LYS A 124 -10.69 23.37 4.35
N HIS A 125 -9.57 23.40 3.63
CA HIS A 125 -8.64 24.52 3.78
C HIS A 125 -9.42 25.79 3.46
N GLU A 126 -9.41 26.74 4.39
CA GLU A 126 -9.70 28.13 4.04
C GLU A 126 -8.78 28.49 2.88
N ALA A 127 -9.34 29.14 1.87
CA ALA A 127 -8.60 29.66 0.73
C ALA A 127 -7.70 30.83 1.19
N GLY A 128 -6.65 30.53 1.96
CA GLY A 128 -5.47 31.38 2.06
C GLY A 128 -4.68 31.28 0.76
N ASN A 129 -3.92 32.32 0.42
CA ASN A 129 -3.01 32.31 -0.72
C ASN A 129 -2.14 31.04 -0.68
N ASN A 130 -2.37 30.13 -1.61
CA ASN A 130 -1.58 28.91 -1.71
C ASN A 130 -0.13 29.28 -2.03
N VAL A 131 0.77 29.10 -1.06
CA VAL A 131 2.17 29.53 -1.16
C VAL A 131 2.94 28.75 -2.25
N PHE A 132 2.45 27.56 -2.62
CA PHE A 132 2.95 26.80 -3.77
C PHE A 132 2.44 27.38 -5.10
N SER A 133 1.26 28.00 -5.12
CA SER A 133 0.73 28.72 -6.30
C SER A 133 1.34 30.12 -6.46
N SER A 134 1.87 30.74 -5.40
CA SER A 134 2.45 32.09 -5.45
C SER A 134 3.90 32.13 -5.97
N GLY A 135 4.53 30.97 -6.17
CA GLY A 135 5.94 30.84 -6.57
C GLY A 135 6.95 31.04 -5.44
N TYR A 136 6.51 31.46 -4.25
CA TYR A 136 7.39 31.68 -3.10
C TYR A 136 8.03 30.37 -2.60
N ALA A 137 7.28 29.26 -2.56
CA ALA A 137 7.84 27.96 -2.16
C ALA A 137 8.97 27.49 -3.09
N GLU A 138 8.84 27.75 -4.39
CA GLU A 138 9.87 27.42 -5.37
C GLU A 138 11.11 28.32 -5.20
N GLN A 139 10.91 29.63 -4.96
CA GLN A 139 12.02 30.52 -4.64
C GLN A 139 12.77 30.09 -3.37
N LEU A 140 12.04 29.64 -2.34
CA LEU A 140 12.61 29.14 -1.09
C LEU A 140 13.38 27.83 -1.30
N LEU A 141 12.89 26.92 -2.14
CA LEU A 141 13.63 25.73 -2.58
C LEU A 141 14.96 26.14 -3.22
N TRP A 142 14.92 27.06 -4.20
CA TRP A 142 16.13 27.45 -4.93
C TRP A 142 17.13 28.21 -4.08
N SER A 143 16.69 29.10 -3.19
CA SER A 143 17.58 29.79 -2.26
C SER A 143 18.24 28.80 -1.29
N THR A 144 17.47 27.84 -0.77
CA THR A 144 17.97 26.79 0.12
C THR A 144 19.01 25.91 -0.58
N CYS A 145 18.70 25.39 -1.78
CA CYS A 145 19.65 24.58 -2.55
C CYS A 145 20.90 25.36 -2.96
N ALA A 146 20.78 26.64 -3.34
CA ALA A 146 21.91 27.47 -3.73
C ALA A 146 22.85 27.74 -2.55
N MET A 147 22.29 28.04 -1.37
CA MET A 147 23.04 28.20 -0.13
C MET A 147 23.81 26.92 0.22
N LEU A 148 23.15 25.75 0.16
CA LEU A 148 23.80 24.46 0.42
C LEU A 148 24.93 24.18 -0.59
N ALA A 149 24.71 24.49 -1.87
CA ALA A 149 25.72 24.33 -2.91
C ALA A 149 26.96 25.21 -2.69
N GLN A 150 26.81 26.44 -2.17
CA GLN A 150 27.93 27.31 -1.78
C GLN A 150 28.81 26.68 -0.69
N GLN A 151 28.20 25.89 0.20
CA GLN A 151 28.90 25.12 1.24
C GLN A 151 29.42 23.76 0.72
N LYS A 152 29.40 23.53 -0.60
CA LYS A 152 29.78 22.27 -1.27
C LYS A 152 28.91 21.08 -0.84
N ILE A 153 27.70 21.33 -0.36
CA ILE A 153 26.73 20.28 -0.01
C ILE A 153 25.88 19.99 -1.25
N GLN A 154 25.90 18.74 -1.71
CA GLN A 154 25.14 18.30 -2.88
C GLN A 154 23.68 17.97 -2.51
N ALA A 155 22.92 18.99 -2.13
CA ALA A 155 21.48 18.88 -1.92
C ALA A 155 20.72 19.23 -3.21
N PHE A 156 19.69 18.44 -3.54
CA PHE A 156 18.95 18.59 -4.80
C PHE A 156 17.45 18.25 -4.62
N PRO A 157 16.55 18.79 -5.47
CA PRO A 157 15.13 18.46 -5.43
C PRO A 157 14.87 16.96 -5.59
N PHE A 158 13.95 16.41 -4.80
CA PHE A 158 13.68 14.98 -4.77
C PHE A 158 12.19 14.66 -4.72
N ALA A 159 11.81 13.38 -4.78
CA ALA A 159 10.44 12.90 -4.60
C ALA A 159 9.32 13.78 -5.23
N GLY A 160 8.38 14.29 -4.43
CA GLY A 160 7.23 15.08 -4.92
C GLY A 160 7.64 16.41 -5.54
N THR A 161 8.66 17.05 -4.95
CA THR A 161 9.26 18.28 -5.50
C THR A 161 9.88 18.06 -6.88
N LEU A 162 10.71 17.02 -7.06
CA LEU A 162 11.28 16.68 -8.36
C LEU A 162 10.18 16.32 -9.38
N LEU A 163 9.15 15.59 -8.94
CA LEU A 163 8.02 15.22 -9.78
C LEU A 163 7.27 16.45 -10.30
N GLY A 164 7.01 17.44 -9.44
CA GLY A 164 6.40 18.71 -9.85
C GLY A 164 7.24 19.43 -10.89
N LEU A 165 8.51 19.65 -10.57
CA LEU A 165 9.44 20.38 -11.44
C LEU A 165 9.57 19.74 -12.83
N GLU A 166 9.58 18.41 -12.92
CA GLU A 166 9.76 17.72 -14.20
C GLU A 166 8.45 17.48 -14.96
N ARG A 167 7.32 17.30 -14.26
CA ARG A 167 6.02 17.05 -14.93
C ARG A 167 5.26 18.33 -15.24
N GLU A 168 5.23 19.26 -14.30
CA GLU A 168 4.41 20.47 -14.37
C GLU A 168 5.23 21.73 -14.70
N ASN A 169 6.57 21.62 -14.73
CA ASN A 169 7.51 22.75 -14.79
C ASN A 169 7.34 23.75 -13.63
N LYS A 170 6.79 23.29 -12.50
CA LYS A 170 6.57 24.04 -11.26
C LYS A 170 6.32 23.08 -10.10
N LEU A 171 6.38 23.56 -8.86
CA LEU A 171 5.94 22.74 -7.73
C LEU A 171 4.45 22.36 -7.83
N ILE A 172 4.09 21.18 -7.32
CA ILE A 172 2.71 20.69 -7.33
C ILE A 172 1.88 21.58 -6.39
N GLU A 173 0.80 22.16 -6.90
CA GLU A 173 0.04 23.19 -6.16
C GLU A 173 -0.55 22.69 -4.84
N PHE A 174 -0.93 21.41 -4.76
CA PHE A 174 -1.51 20.82 -3.55
C PHE A 174 -0.50 20.04 -2.70
N ASP A 175 0.79 20.14 -3.02
CA ASP A 175 1.84 19.57 -2.17
C ASP A 175 1.92 20.29 -0.83
N LYS A 176 2.50 19.62 0.16
CA LYS A 176 2.49 20.12 1.55
C LYS A 176 3.88 20.46 2.06
N ASP A 177 4.89 20.00 1.37
CA ASP A 177 6.29 20.00 1.74
C ASP A 177 7.16 20.21 0.49
N ILE A 178 8.38 20.69 0.72
CA ILE A 178 9.47 20.62 -0.23
C ILE A 178 10.29 19.38 0.11
N ASP A 179 10.64 18.57 -0.87
CA ASP A 179 11.47 17.38 -0.72
C ASP A 179 12.86 17.64 -1.31
N VAL A 180 13.90 17.42 -0.50
CA VAL A 180 15.29 17.44 -0.96
C VAL A 180 16.00 16.16 -0.57
N ALA A 181 16.93 15.73 -1.42
CA ALA A 181 17.86 14.66 -1.11
C ALA A 181 19.28 15.20 -0.96
N VAL A 182 20.07 14.54 -0.11
CA VAL A 182 21.49 14.81 0.11
C VAL A 182 22.24 13.51 0.35
N TRP A 183 23.51 13.44 -0.02
CA TRP A 183 24.35 12.29 0.29
C TRP A 183 24.60 12.16 1.80
N MET A 184 24.60 10.93 2.32
CA MET A 184 24.83 10.62 3.74
C MET A 184 26.15 11.18 4.27
N THR A 185 27.18 11.30 3.42
CA THR A 185 28.47 11.92 3.75
C THR A 185 28.36 13.40 4.12
N SER A 186 27.29 14.08 3.74
CA SER A 186 27.04 15.50 4.02
C SER A 186 25.73 15.74 4.78
N PHE A 187 25.05 14.69 5.24
CA PHE A 187 23.73 14.78 5.84
C PHE A 187 23.73 15.64 7.12
N ASP A 188 24.63 15.35 8.06
CA ASP A 188 24.70 16.11 9.32
C ASP A 188 25.08 17.59 9.08
N THR A 189 26.00 17.84 8.15
CA THR A 189 26.40 19.21 7.78
C THR A 189 25.27 19.96 7.09
N CYS A 190 24.46 19.26 6.27
CA CYS A 190 23.25 19.81 5.65
C CYS A 190 22.26 20.27 6.73
N CYS A 191 21.91 19.38 7.67
CA CYS A 191 21.01 19.68 8.79
C CYS A 191 21.49 20.89 9.60
N GLN A 192 22.76 20.92 10.00
CA GLN A 192 23.34 22.05 10.74
C GLN A 192 23.33 23.37 9.95
N THR A 193 23.45 23.31 8.63
CA THR A 193 23.41 24.50 7.76
C THR A 193 21.98 25.01 7.64
N LEU A 194 21.01 24.11 7.45
CA LEU A 194 19.58 24.43 7.42
C LEU A 194 19.15 25.13 8.71
N GLU A 195 19.53 24.59 9.86
CA GLU A 195 19.20 25.15 11.19
C GLU A 195 19.75 26.58 11.41
N LYS A 196 20.89 26.90 10.81
CA LYS A 196 21.47 28.25 10.85
C LYS A 196 20.82 29.23 9.86
N SER A 197 19.96 28.73 8.98
CA SER A 197 19.41 29.48 7.84
C SER A 197 17.89 29.71 7.91
N GLY A 198 17.30 29.56 9.11
CA GLY A 198 15.87 29.84 9.33
C GLY A 198 14.94 28.62 9.23
N TRP A 199 15.50 27.42 9.14
CA TRP A 199 14.75 26.16 9.21
C TRP A 199 14.80 25.58 10.63
N SER A 200 13.64 25.42 11.28
CA SER A 200 13.58 24.77 12.60
C SER A 200 13.24 23.29 12.45
N PRO A 201 13.92 22.37 13.16
CA PRO A 201 13.62 20.94 13.09
C PRO A 201 12.25 20.65 13.69
N VAL A 202 11.47 19.82 13.01
CA VAL A 202 10.16 19.36 13.48
C VAL A 202 10.32 18.07 14.29
N PRO A 203 9.75 17.98 15.51
CA PRO A 203 9.79 16.74 16.28
C PRO A 203 9.13 15.58 15.53
N MET A 204 9.93 14.56 15.21
CA MET A 204 9.44 13.36 14.54
C MET A 204 9.02 12.29 15.55
N SER A 205 8.15 11.39 15.09
CA SER A 205 7.70 10.25 15.89
C SER A 205 8.81 9.23 16.12
N PHE A 206 9.73 9.11 15.17
CA PHE A 206 10.88 8.21 15.23
C PHE A 206 12.15 9.00 14.92
N VAL A 207 13.26 8.57 15.52
CA VAL A 207 14.59 9.12 15.24
C VAL A 207 15.20 8.30 14.11
N TYR A 208 15.08 8.80 12.88
CA TYR A 208 15.71 8.18 11.73
C TYR A 208 17.19 8.55 11.63
N ARG A 209 18.02 7.69 11.02
CA ARG A 209 19.41 8.03 10.70
C ARG A 209 19.51 9.02 9.53
N ASN A 210 18.63 8.88 8.54
CA ASN A 210 18.78 9.47 7.21
C ASN A 210 17.58 10.32 6.77
N TYR A 211 16.78 10.84 7.71
CA TYR A 211 15.58 11.61 7.37
C TYR A 211 15.29 12.67 8.44
N ARG A 212 14.97 13.90 8.04
CA ARG A 212 14.60 15.01 8.94
C ARG A 212 13.49 15.86 8.32
N ASP A 213 12.55 16.29 9.16
CA ASP A 213 11.52 17.26 8.82
C ASP A 213 11.91 18.63 9.38
N TYR A 214 11.74 19.68 8.58
CA TYR A 214 11.96 21.07 8.97
C TYR A 214 10.73 21.92 8.66
N VAL A 215 10.62 23.06 9.34
CA VAL A 215 9.66 24.13 9.02
C VAL A 215 10.41 25.45 8.89
N HIS A 216 10.09 26.25 7.88
CA HIS A 216 10.62 27.59 7.72
C HIS A 216 9.83 28.56 8.61
N GLU A 217 10.52 29.22 9.54
CA GLU A 217 9.86 29.98 10.63
C GLU A 217 8.93 31.08 10.12
N GLU A 218 9.31 31.79 9.05
CA GLU A 218 8.56 32.92 8.53
C GLU A 218 7.35 32.52 7.69
N SER A 219 7.50 31.45 6.88
CA SER A 219 6.51 31.08 5.88
C SER A 219 5.63 29.90 6.28
N GLY A 220 6.05 29.11 7.26
CA GLY A 220 5.39 27.87 7.66
C GLY A 220 5.51 26.72 6.65
N ILE A 221 6.29 26.89 5.57
CA ILE A 221 6.57 25.82 4.60
C ILE A 221 7.42 24.75 5.26
N THR A 222 7.11 23.47 5.01
CA THR A 222 7.91 22.34 5.51
C THR A 222 8.91 21.84 4.47
N LEU A 223 10.01 21.27 4.95
CA LEU A 223 11.08 20.69 4.14
C LEU A 223 11.46 19.31 4.68
N ASP A 224 11.36 18.31 3.80
CA ASP A 224 11.73 16.94 4.06
C ASP A 224 13.14 16.69 3.47
N VAL A 225 14.09 16.35 4.35
CA VAL A 225 15.48 16.10 3.96
C VAL A 225 15.76 14.60 4.00
N CYS A 226 15.95 14.00 2.83
CA CYS A 226 16.24 12.59 2.64
C CYS A 226 17.73 12.32 2.42
N GLY A 227 18.32 11.45 3.23
CA GLY A 227 19.69 10.97 3.07
C GLY A 227 19.77 9.78 2.12
N LEU A 228 20.68 9.87 1.14
CA LEU A 228 20.99 8.82 0.16
C LEU A 228 22.43 8.34 0.30
N GLU A 229 22.68 7.06 0.01
CA GLU A 229 24.02 6.48 0.03
C GLU A 229 24.23 5.50 -1.13
N HIS A 230 25.49 5.35 -1.55
CA HIS A 230 25.86 4.36 -2.55
C HIS A 230 25.96 2.97 -1.91
N SER A 231 25.32 2.00 -2.53
CA SER A 231 25.45 0.58 -2.19
C SER A 231 26.54 -0.08 -3.03
N ASN A 232 27.09 -1.19 -2.53
CA ASN A 232 28.18 -1.96 -3.14
C ASN A 232 27.92 -2.36 -4.60
N ASP A 233 26.65 -2.51 -4.99
CA ASP A 233 26.23 -2.93 -6.33
C ASP A 233 26.03 -1.75 -7.33
N ARG A 234 26.67 -0.60 -7.09
CA ARG A 234 26.45 0.65 -7.86
C ARG A 234 24.98 1.10 -7.88
N LYS A 235 24.20 0.74 -6.88
CA LYS A 235 22.84 1.27 -6.66
C LYS A 235 22.90 2.41 -5.65
N ILE A 236 21.85 3.22 -5.60
CA ILE A 236 21.69 4.24 -4.57
C ILE A 236 20.55 3.79 -3.65
N VAL A 237 20.75 3.87 -2.34
CA VAL A 237 19.73 3.50 -1.36
C VAL A 237 19.34 4.69 -0.50
N GLY A 238 18.09 4.71 -0.07
CA GLY A 238 17.52 5.71 0.82
C GLY A 238 16.26 5.18 1.51
N GLY A 239 15.34 6.08 1.86
CA GLY A 239 14.10 5.74 2.57
C GLY A 239 14.20 6.05 4.05
N PHE A 240 13.67 5.20 4.93
CA PHE A 240 13.68 5.42 6.37
C PHE A 240 14.54 4.37 7.07
N SER A 241 15.65 4.81 7.66
CA SER A 241 16.54 3.99 8.44
C SER A 241 16.36 4.24 9.94
N LEU A 242 15.94 3.21 10.68
CA LEU A 242 15.89 3.21 12.14
C LEU A 242 17.19 2.63 12.70
N PRO A 243 18.03 3.45 13.37
CA PRO A 243 19.28 2.98 13.96
C PRO A 243 18.99 1.94 15.05
N ASP A 244 19.87 0.95 15.19
CA ASP A 244 19.81 -0.12 16.20
C ASP A 244 18.65 -1.12 16.07
N TYR A 245 17.82 -1.00 15.02
CA TYR A 245 16.78 -1.98 14.70
C TYR A 245 17.17 -2.89 13.54
N SER A 246 16.56 -4.08 13.48
CA SER A 246 16.80 -5.08 12.44
C SER A 246 16.31 -4.62 11.05
N SER A 247 16.58 -5.43 10.01
CA SER A 247 16.13 -5.15 8.64
C SER A 247 14.61 -5.02 8.50
N ASP A 248 13.83 -5.69 9.35
CA ASP A 248 12.36 -5.66 9.31
C ASP A 248 11.76 -4.32 9.75
N TYR A 249 12.58 -3.48 10.39
CA TYR A 249 12.25 -2.16 10.87
C TYR A 249 12.70 -1.06 9.91
N GLN A 250 13.19 -1.42 8.73
CA GLN A 250 13.70 -0.47 7.75
C GLN A 250 12.67 -0.31 6.61
N ARG A 251 12.60 0.89 6.02
CA ARG A 251 11.93 1.11 4.73
C ARG A 251 13.00 1.52 3.73
N VAL A 252 13.49 0.57 2.95
CA VAL A 252 14.58 0.81 1.99
C VAL A 252 14.02 1.08 0.61
N SER A 253 14.43 2.20 0.02
CA SER A 253 14.15 2.56 -1.38
C SER A 253 15.45 2.40 -2.19
N VAL A 254 15.38 1.71 -3.33
CA VAL A 254 16.54 1.36 -4.15
C VAL A 254 16.44 2.00 -5.53
N PHE A 255 17.36 2.91 -5.81
CA PHE A 255 17.42 3.65 -7.06
C PHE A 255 18.53 3.12 -7.97
N PRO A 256 18.35 3.21 -9.31
CA PRO A 256 19.46 3.06 -10.23
C PRO A 256 20.52 4.14 -9.99
N ALA A 257 21.75 3.91 -10.44
CA ALA A 257 22.78 4.96 -10.43
C ALA A 257 22.34 6.17 -11.27
N PHE A 258 22.53 7.35 -10.70
CA PHE A 258 22.38 8.64 -11.36
C PHE A 258 23.47 9.60 -10.87
N ASP A 259 23.81 10.56 -11.72
CA ASP A 259 24.78 11.60 -11.43
C ASP A 259 24.08 12.95 -11.20
N LEU A 260 24.81 13.89 -10.59
CA LEU A 260 24.34 15.24 -10.34
C LEU A 260 25.11 16.22 -11.22
N MET A 261 24.40 17.22 -11.75
CA MET A 261 24.95 18.34 -12.48
C MET A 261 24.69 19.66 -11.75
N GLN A 262 25.47 20.69 -12.07
CA GLN A 262 25.16 22.04 -11.62
C GLN A 262 24.25 22.76 -12.61
N ARG A 263 23.23 23.46 -12.09
CA ARG A 263 22.34 24.32 -12.87
C ARG A 263 22.33 25.73 -12.28
N ASN A 264 22.16 26.75 -13.12
CA ASN A 264 21.97 28.13 -12.66
C ASN A 264 20.48 28.40 -12.48
N THR A 265 20.11 28.95 -11.34
CA THR A 265 18.78 29.51 -11.05
C THR A 265 18.90 31.00 -10.80
N LEU A 266 17.77 31.70 -10.64
CA LEU A 266 17.78 33.11 -10.21
C LEU A 266 18.41 33.32 -8.82
N GLN A 267 18.37 32.30 -7.97
CA GLN A 267 18.90 32.32 -6.61
C GLN A 267 20.37 31.87 -6.53
N GLY A 268 20.94 31.35 -7.62
CA GLY A 268 22.34 30.93 -7.71
C GLY A 268 22.54 29.56 -8.32
N LYS A 269 23.77 29.05 -8.22
CA LYS A 269 24.12 27.69 -8.66
C LYS A 269 23.57 26.65 -7.68
N ILE A 270 22.88 25.65 -8.21
CA ILE A 270 22.32 24.52 -7.45
C ILE A 270 22.88 23.19 -7.97
N TRP A 271 22.70 22.13 -7.19
CA TRP A 271 22.82 20.75 -7.68
C TRP A 271 21.46 20.23 -8.17
N TYR A 272 21.48 19.42 -9.22
CA TYR A 272 20.28 18.85 -9.83
C TYR A 272 20.60 17.47 -10.43
N PRO A 273 19.66 16.49 -10.43
CA PRO A 273 19.88 15.22 -11.13
C PRO A 273 20.14 15.42 -12.63
N GLU A 274 21.19 14.82 -13.17
CA GLU A 274 21.45 14.90 -14.62
C GLU A 274 20.36 14.18 -15.44
N GLN A 275 19.84 13.07 -14.89
CA GLN A 275 18.81 12.22 -15.48
C GLN A 275 17.65 12.03 -14.49
N PRO A 276 16.84 13.07 -14.24
CA PRO A 276 15.78 13.04 -13.21
C PRO A 276 14.73 11.95 -13.48
N GLU A 277 14.51 11.58 -14.74
CA GLU A 277 13.61 10.51 -15.14
C GLU A 277 14.01 9.14 -14.57
N LYS A 278 15.30 8.89 -14.29
CA LYS A 278 15.73 7.64 -13.63
C LYS A 278 15.17 7.55 -12.22
N ILE A 279 15.21 8.65 -11.47
CA ILE A 279 14.68 8.75 -10.11
C ILE A 279 13.16 8.60 -10.15
N LEU A 280 12.50 9.39 -11.00
CA LEU A 280 11.04 9.41 -11.09
C LEU A 280 10.46 8.09 -11.59
N THR A 281 11.10 7.44 -12.55
CA THR A 281 10.67 6.11 -13.04
C THR A 281 10.86 5.04 -11.97
N ALA A 282 11.98 5.07 -11.24
CA ALA A 282 12.20 4.13 -10.14
C ALA A 282 11.15 4.32 -9.03
N PHE A 283 10.76 5.55 -8.73
CA PHE A 283 9.83 5.85 -7.66
C PHE A 283 8.38 5.58 -8.07
N TYR A 284 7.93 6.18 -9.17
CA TYR A 284 6.51 6.27 -9.56
C TYR A 284 6.14 5.35 -10.74
N GLY A 285 7.10 4.91 -11.55
CA GLY A 285 6.84 4.22 -12.82
C GLY A 285 6.42 5.21 -13.90
N ASP A 286 5.17 5.12 -14.37
CA ASP A 286 4.58 6.18 -15.19
C ASP A 286 4.27 7.39 -14.31
N TRP A 287 5.28 8.25 -14.17
CA TRP A 287 5.23 9.47 -13.38
C TRP A 287 4.50 10.61 -14.11
N ARG A 288 4.29 10.49 -15.43
CA ARG A 288 3.63 11.51 -16.25
C ARG A 288 2.12 11.49 -16.08
N THR A 289 1.54 10.33 -15.80
CA THR A 289 0.10 10.23 -15.49
C THR A 289 -0.14 10.46 -13.99
N PRO A 290 -0.91 11.49 -13.59
CA PRO A 290 -1.20 11.73 -12.18
C PRO A 290 -1.96 10.57 -11.53
N ASN A 291 -1.51 10.16 -10.33
CA ASN A 291 -2.20 9.18 -9.50
C ASN A 291 -2.63 9.83 -8.17
N PRO A 292 -3.89 10.30 -8.03
CA PRO A 292 -4.35 10.94 -6.79
C PRO A 292 -4.44 9.95 -5.61
N LEU A 293 -4.38 8.65 -5.88
CA LEU A 293 -4.41 7.60 -4.87
C LEU A 293 -3.01 7.15 -4.44
N TRP A 294 -1.95 7.71 -5.03
CA TRP A 294 -0.58 7.40 -4.69
C TRP A 294 -0.26 7.65 -3.21
N ASP A 295 0.65 6.84 -2.70
CA ASP A 295 1.17 6.93 -1.35
C ASP A 295 2.65 6.57 -1.37
N THR A 296 3.52 7.54 -1.17
CA THR A 296 4.97 7.35 -1.25
C THR A 296 5.49 6.22 -0.35
N VAL A 297 4.89 6.02 0.83
CA VAL A 297 5.39 5.02 1.77
C VAL A 297 5.08 3.59 1.33
N ILE A 298 3.94 3.39 0.65
CA ILE A 298 3.41 2.06 0.28
C ILE A 298 3.57 1.77 -1.22
N SER A 299 3.22 2.75 -2.06
CA SER A 299 3.12 2.60 -3.52
C SER A 299 4.48 2.57 -4.23
N ALA A 300 5.50 3.26 -3.69
CA ALA A 300 6.79 3.47 -4.32
C ALA A 300 7.38 2.18 -4.94
N LEU A 301 7.62 2.19 -6.25
CA LEU A 301 8.01 1.00 -7.02
C LEU A 301 9.40 0.48 -6.64
N ASN A 302 10.30 1.39 -6.30
CA ASN A 302 11.64 1.13 -5.80
C ASN A 302 11.72 0.67 -4.34
N LEU A 303 10.58 0.44 -3.67
CA LEU A 303 10.58 -0.18 -2.35
C LEU A 303 11.18 -1.60 -2.45
N GLU A 304 12.29 -1.85 -1.74
CA GLU A 304 13.04 -3.11 -1.85
C GLU A 304 12.22 -4.30 -1.32
N LYS A 305 11.65 -4.14 -0.13
CA LYS A 305 10.92 -5.19 0.60
C LYS A 305 9.70 -4.59 1.29
N PHE A 306 8.65 -5.39 1.38
CA PHE A 306 7.48 -5.08 2.19
C PHE A 306 7.70 -5.53 3.65
N THR A 307 8.63 -4.86 4.32
CA THR A 307 9.07 -5.14 5.69
C THR A 307 7.95 -4.97 6.72
N LEU A 308 8.20 -5.38 7.98
CA LEU A 308 7.23 -5.22 9.06
C LEU A 308 6.88 -3.75 9.29
N LEU A 309 7.87 -2.84 9.24
CA LEU A 309 7.63 -1.38 9.32
C LEU A 309 6.68 -0.91 8.22
N VAL A 310 6.94 -1.28 6.97
CA VAL A 310 6.09 -0.87 5.83
C VAL A 310 4.69 -1.43 5.97
N ARG A 311 4.56 -2.69 6.41
CA ARG A 311 3.25 -3.31 6.64
C ARG A 311 2.47 -2.60 7.72
N CYS A 312 3.10 -2.20 8.84
CA CYS A 312 2.47 -1.42 9.89
C CYS A 312 1.99 -0.06 9.38
N TYR A 313 2.80 0.66 8.58
CA TYR A 313 2.33 1.88 7.90
C TYR A 313 1.12 1.61 7.01
N ALA A 314 1.18 0.55 6.21
CA ALA A 314 0.13 0.24 5.24
C ALA A 314 -1.20 -0.11 5.92
N TYR A 315 -1.16 -0.96 6.94
CA TYR A 315 -2.34 -1.33 7.71
C TYR A 315 -2.88 -0.18 8.55
N HIS A 316 -2.00 0.65 9.14
CA HIS A 316 -2.41 1.87 9.81
C HIS A 316 -3.24 2.76 8.85
N ARG A 317 -2.72 3.01 7.63
CA ARG A 317 -3.38 3.87 6.63
C ARG A 317 -4.69 3.27 6.11
N LEU A 318 -4.70 1.97 5.82
CA LEU A 318 -5.90 1.22 5.43
C LEU A 318 -6.99 1.30 6.49
N ALA A 319 -6.71 0.86 7.72
CA ALA A 319 -7.68 0.85 8.81
C ALA A 319 -8.17 2.27 9.15
N LYS A 320 -7.27 3.26 9.18
CA LYS A 320 -7.63 4.67 9.43
C LYS A 320 -8.62 5.21 8.41
N ARG A 321 -8.38 4.98 7.10
CA ARG A 321 -9.29 5.48 6.06
C ARG A 321 -10.62 4.75 6.08
N TRP A 322 -10.61 3.45 6.30
CA TRP A 322 -11.84 2.67 6.44
C TRP A 322 -12.67 3.14 7.63
N LEU A 323 -12.06 3.33 8.80
CA LEU A 323 -12.72 3.86 10.01
C LEU A 323 -13.29 5.28 9.82
N SER A 324 -12.68 6.08 8.95
CA SER A 324 -13.17 7.43 8.61
C SER A 324 -14.32 7.45 7.60
N GLY A 325 -14.68 6.29 7.04
CA GLY A 325 -15.67 6.16 5.97
C GLY A 325 -15.16 6.62 4.60
N ASN A 326 -13.86 6.92 4.45
CA ASN A 326 -13.24 7.16 3.15
C ASN A 326 -12.92 5.82 2.49
N LEU A 327 -13.97 5.18 1.96
CA LEU A 327 -13.92 3.82 1.42
C LEU A 327 -13.07 3.72 0.15
N VAL A 328 -13.05 4.76 -0.66
CA VAL A 328 -12.24 4.85 -1.89
C VAL A 328 -10.74 4.77 -1.56
N LYS A 329 -10.26 5.60 -0.61
CA LYS A 329 -8.86 5.57 -0.19
C LYS A 329 -8.53 4.33 0.64
N ALA A 330 -9.49 3.78 1.40
CA ALA A 330 -9.31 2.49 2.05
C ALA A 330 -9.09 1.38 1.01
N TRP A 331 -9.94 1.32 -0.02
CA TRP A 331 -9.81 0.35 -1.11
C TRP A 331 -8.46 0.49 -1.81
N SER A 332 -8.02 1.72 -2.09
CA SER A 332 -6.73 1.94 -2.75
C SER A 332 -5.56 1.39 -1.94
N TYR A 333 -5.57 1.52 -0.61
CA TYR A 333 -4.53 0.92 0.23
C TYR A 333 -4.58 -0.60 0.21
N ALA A 334 -5.77 -1.21 0.33
CA ALA A 334 -5.91 -2.66 0.24
C ALA A 334 -5.41 -3.19 -1.12
N HIS A 335 -5.72 -2.48 -2.21
CA HIS A 335 -5.23 -2.79 -3.55
C HIS A 335 -3.70 -2.69 -3.65
N GLN A 336 -3.10 -1.59 -3.18
CA GLN A 336 -1.65 -1.40 -3.20
C GLN A 336 -0.89 -2.44 -2.38
N ILE A 337 -1.40 -2.79 -1.19
CA ILE A 337 -0.80 -3.84 -0.36
C ILE A 337 -0.82 -5.16 -1.12
N ALA A 338 -1.94 -5.54 -1.71
CA ALA A 338 -2.05 -6.77 -2.51
C ALA A 338 -1.14 -6.79 -3.76
N LEU A 339 -0.80 -5.62 -4.32
CA LEU A 339 0.20 -5.53 -5.38
C LEU A 339 1.62 -5.76 -4.85
N LYS A 340 1.95 -5.27 -3.65
CA LYS A 340 3.29 -5.39 -3.05
C LYS A 340 3.52 -6.73 -2.37
N ASP A 341 2.48 -7.31 -1.79
CA ASP A 341 2.46 -8.61 -1.17
C ASP A 341 1.22 -9.40 -1.64
N PRO A 342 1.33 -10.14 -2.75
CA PRO A 342 0.22 -10.93 -3.30
C PRO A 342 -0.24 -12.08 -2.41
N ASP A 343 0.53 -12.46 -1.39
CA ASP A 343 0.17 -13.51 -0.42
C ASP A 343 -0.55 -12.93 0.82
N ASP A 344 -0.72 -11.61 0.90
CA ASP A 344 -1.44 -10.95 1.99
C ASP A 344 -2.95 -11.17 1.88
N ILE A 345 -3.41 -12.25 2.53
CA ILE A 345 -4.83 -12.65 2.57
C ILE A 345 -5.71 -11.53 3.17
N LEU A 346 -5.19 -10.77 4.14
CA LEU A 346 -5.96 -9.74 4.81
C LEU A 346 -6.23 -8.56 3.87
N ALA A 347 -5.21 -8.13 3.12
CA ALA A 347 -5.33 -7.10 2.09
C ALA A 347 -6.26 -7.54 0.94
N LEU A 348 -6.08 -8.76 0.44
CA LEU A 348 -6.92 -9.31 -0.63
C LEU A 348 -8.41 -9.34 -0.25
N ARG A 349 -8.72 -9.84 0.96
CA ARG A 349 -10.10 -9.87 1.46
C ARG A 349 -10.64 -8.47 1.73
N SER A 350 -9.82 -7.58 2.28
CA SER A 350 -10.20 -6.18 2.52
C SER A 350 -10.61 -5.51 1.21
N ARG A 351 -9.81 -5.68 0.14
CA ARG A 351 -10.11 -5.18 -1.20
C ARG A 351 -11.47 -5.68 -1.69
N GLN A 352 -11.71 -7.00 -1.65
CA GLN A 352 -12.97 -7.60 -2.11
C GLN A 352 -14.19 -7.07 -1.34
N TRP A 353 -14.09 -6.93 -0.01
CA TRP A 353 -15.19 -6.41 0.80
C TRP A 353 -15.44 -4.92 0.55
N LEU A 354 -14.39 -4.13 0.36
CA LEU A 354 -14.50 -2.72 0.02
C LEU A 354 -15.12 -2.52 -1.37
N GLU A 355 -14.77 -3.33 -2.38
CA GLU A 355 -15.39 -3.30 -3.71
C GLU A 355 -16.90 -3.54 -3.63
N ARG A 356 -17.33 -4.53 -2.84
CA ARG A 356 -18.75 -4.82 -2.62
C ARG A 356 -19.47 -3.65 -1.97
N ILE A 357 -18.86 -2.99 -0.97
CA ILE A 357 -19.48 -1.82 -0.33
C ILE A 357 -19.56 -0.65 -1.32
N LEU A 358 -18.48 -0.34 -2.03
CA LEU A 358 -18.42 0.75 -3.01
C LEU A 358 -19.52 0.57 -4.07
N THR A 359 -19.60 -0.63 -4.66
CA THR A 359 -20.63 -0.98 -5.65
C THR A 359 -22.04 -0.78 -5.09
N ARG A 360 -22.32 -1.27 -3.87
CA ARG A 360 -23.64 -1.14 -3.23
C ARG A 360 -23.99 0.31 -2.88
N THR A 361 -22.99 1.15 -2.62
CA THR A 361 -23.16 2.57 -2.26
C THR A 361 -23.11 3.49 -3.47
N GLY A 362 -22.97 2.95 -4.68
CA GLY A 362 -22.94 3.73 -5.92
C GLY A 362 -21.65 4.52 -6.13
N HIS A 363 -20.56 4.16 -5.43
CA HIS A 363 -19.25 4.74 -5.67
C HIS A 363 -18.49 3.95 -6.74
N ASP A 364 -17.86 4.68 -7.66
CA ASP A 364 -16.96 4.08 -8.64
C ASP A 364 -15.74 3.45 -7.95
N ILE A 365 -15.36 2.27 -8.44
CA ILE A 365 -14.10 1.63 -8.04
C ILE A 365 -12.99 2.33 -8.84
N PRO A 366 -12.00 2.96 -8.19
CA PRO A 366 -10.97 3.68 -8.92
C PRO A 366 -10.17 2.77 -9.84
N THR A 367 -9.87 3.27 -11.03
CA THR A 367 -8.86 2.67 -11.89
C THR A 367 -7.48 3.00 -11.34
N TRP A 368 -6.72 2.00 -10.91
CA TRP A 368 -5.32 2.20 -10.57
C TRP A 368 -4.54 2.42 -11.87
N PRO A 369 -3.80 3.53 -12.02
CA PRO A 369 -2.94 3.76 -13.18
C PRO A 369 -2.06 2.55 -13.39
N GLY A 370 -2.01 2.05 -14.63
CA GLY A 370 -1.31 0.82 -15.01
C GLY A 370 0.21 0.96 -14.91
N ASN A 371 0.75 1.18 -13.71
CA ASN A 371 2.19 1.35 -13.48
C ASN A 371 2.90 0.00 -13.26
N ARG A 372 2.14 -1.10 -13.38
CA ARG A 372 2.64 -2.38 -13.86
C ARG A 372 1.92 -2.62 -15.18
N PRO A 373 2.56 -3.18 -16.22
CA PRO A 373 1.79 -3.79 -17.29
C PRO A 373 0.82 -4.75 -16.61
N GLN A 374 -0.48 -4.43 -16.61
CA GLN A 374 -1.50 -5.28 -16.01
C GLN A 374 -1.60 -6.51 -16.88
N ARG A 375 -0.64 -7.42 -16.74
CA ARG A 375 -0.61 -8.63 -17.54
C ARG A 375 -1.73 -9.53 -17.02
N ARG A 376 -2.81 -9.63 -17.78
CA ARG A 376 -3.98 -10.45 -17.51
C ARG A 376 -3.75 -11.80 -18.17
N ILE A 377 -3.65 -12.81 -17.32
CA ILE A 377 -3.33 -14.17 -17.71
C ILE A 377 -4.64 -14.94 -17.89
N TYR A 378 -4.74 -15.68 -18.99
CA TYR A 378 -5.86 -16.53 -19.30
C TYR A 378 -5.41 -17.99 -19.43
N THR A 379 -6.14 -18.91 -18.81
CA THR A 379 -5.90 -20.35 -18.98
C THR A 379 -7.20 -21.14 -19.07
N ARG A 380 -7.13 -22.31 -19.70
CA ARG A 380 -8.24 -23.26 -19.83
C ARG A 380 -7.88 -24.58 -19.19
N MET A 381 -8.75 -25.08 -18.32
CA MET A 381 -8.53 -26.36 -17.66
C MET A 381 -9.82 -27.15 -17.43
N VAL A 382 -9.68 -28.46 -17.36
CA VAL A 382 -10.77 -29.33 -16.91
C VAL A 382 -10.92 -29.25 -15.39
N ALA A 383 -9.81 -29.23 -14.64
CA ALA A 383 -9.83 -29.14 -13.17
C ALA A 383 -10.57 -30.29 -12.44
N ASP A 384 -10.64 -31.47 -13.05
CA ASP A 384 -11.30 -32.63 -12.45
C ASP A 384 -10.45 -33.24 -11.31
N LEU A 385 -11.11 -33.64 -10.21
CA LEU A 385 -10.48 -34.02 -8.93
C LEU A 385 -9.37 -33.02 -8.52
N PHE A 386 -9.75 -31.75 -8.33
CA PHE A 386 -8.83 -30.64 -8.12
C PHE A 386 -7.74 -30.93 -7.06
N HIS A 387 -6.46 -30.79 -7.42
CA HIS A 387 -5.33 -31.30 -6.64
C HIS A 387 -4.09 -30.39 -6.71
N VAL A 388 -3.01 -30.70 -5.97
CA VAL A 388 -1.83 -29.83 -5.85
C VAL A 388 -1.16 -29.49 -7.18
N GLY A 389 -1.17 -30.40 -8.16
CA GLY A 389 -0.67 -30.09 -9.52
C GLY A 389 -1.40 -28.91 -10.19
N HIS A 390 -2.74 -28.83 -10.04
CA HIS A 390 -3.51 -27.68 -10.51
C HIS A 390 -3.16 -26.40 -9.74
N VAL A 391 -2.99 -26.50 -8.42
CA VAL A 391 -2.63 -25.36 -7.56
C VAL A 391 -1.26 -24.79 -7.94
N ASN A 392 -0.26 -25.64 -8.17
CA ASN A 392 1.08 -25.22 -8.58
C ASN A 392 1.07 -24.56 -9.97
N PHE A 393 0.33 -25.13 -10.92
CA PHE A 393 0.14 -24.52 -12.23
C PHE A 393 -0.51 -23.13 -12.12
N LEU A 394 -1.60 -23.00 -11.36
CA LEU A 394 -2.29 -21.73 -11.19
C LEU A 394 -1.43 -20.70 -10.45
N LYS A 395 -0.59 -21.12 -9.50
CA LYS A 395 0.42 -20.28 -8.85
C LYS A 395 1.42 -19.72 -9.88
N ALA A 396 1.97 -20.59 -10.73
CA ALA A 396 2.93 -20.20 -11.77
C ALA A 396 2.29 -19.31 -12.84
N ALA A 397 1.06 -19.61 -13.26
CA ALA A 397 0.31 -18.76 -14.17
C ALA A 397 0.06 -17.38 -13.56
N ARG A 398 -0.38 -17.32 -12.29
CA ARG A 398 -0.66 -16.07 -11.60
C ARG A 398 0.59 -15.20 -11.40
N SER A 399 1.78 -15.79 -11.29
CA SER A 399 3.04 -15.03 -11.14
C SER A 399 3.52 -14.34 -12.42
N LEU A 400 2.99 -14.72 -13.59
CA LEU A 400 3.29 -14.04 -14.86
C LEU A 400 2.56 -12.70 -15.03
N GLY A 401 1.62 -12.39 -14.13
CA GLY A 401 0.76 -11.23 -14.28
C GLY A 401 0.15 -10.73 -12.98
N THR A 402 -0.85 -9.86 -13.11
CA THR A 402 -1.55 -9.23 -11.98
C THR A 402 -2.99 -9.70 -11.84
N HIS A 403 -3.47 -10.51 -12.77
CA HIS A 403 -4.80 -11.11 -12.76
C HIS A 403 -4.76 -12.46 -13.47
N LEU A 404 -5.42 -13.48 -12.91
CA LEU A 404 -5.61 -14.79 -13.55
C LEU A 404 -7.10 -15.10 -13.73
N THR A 405 -7.52 -15.19 -14.99
CA THR A 405 -8.83 -15.74 -15.37
C THR A 405 -8.68 -17.20 -15.78
N VAL A 406 -9.48 -18.07 -15.17
CA VAL A 406 -9.51 -19.51 -15.49
C VAL A 406 -10.84 -19.86 -16.15
N CYS A 407 -10.77 -20.43 -17.35
CA CYS A 407 -11.92 -21.05 -17.99
C CYS A 407 -12.01 -22.53 -17.63
N VAL A 408 -13.12 -22.91 -16.99
CA VAL A 408 -13.44 -24.30 -16.63
C VAL A 408 -14.24 -24.93 -17.76
N VAL A 409 -13.62 -25.88 -18.46
CA VAL A 409 -14.20 -26.51 -19.67
C VAL A 409 -15.48 -27.27 -19.32
N SER A 410 -16.52 -27.12 -20.14
CA SER A 410 -17.82 -27.82 -20.01
C SER A 410 -17.71 -29.32 -20.19
N ASP A 411 -18.56 -30.09 -19.50
CA ASP A 411 -18.58 -31.56 -19.56
C ASP A 411 -18.71 -32.10 -20.99
N GLN A 412 -19.59 -31.51 -21.80
CA GLN A 412 -19.79 -31.85 -23.21
C GLN A 412 -18.49 -31.75 -24.02
N ARG A 413 -17.78 -30.63 -23.87
CA ARG A 413 -16.51 -30.41 -24.56
C ARG A 413 -15.37 -31.28 -24.04
N VAL A 414 -15.41 -31.71 -22.79
CA VAL A 414 -14.46 -32.72 -22.27
C VAL A 414 -14.73 -34.06 -22.93
N LEU A 415 -15.99 -34.46 -23.07
CA LEU A 415 -16.39 -35.69 -23.75
C LEU A 415 -15.95 -35.69 -25.22
N GLU A 416 -16.21 -34.60 -25.95
CA GLU A 416 -15.81 -34.45 -27.35
C GLU A 416 -14.30 -34.56 -27.56
N ASN A 417 -13.49 -33.93 -26.69
CA ASN A 417 -12.04 -33.89 -26.86
C ASN A 417 -11.31 -35.12 -26.29
N LYS A 418 -11.82 -35.69 -25.20
CA LYS A 418 -11.12 -36.76 -24.44
C LYS A 418 -11.82 -38.12 -24.51
N GLY A 419 -13.01 -38.19 -25.12
CA GLY A 419 -13.79 -39.43 -25.23
C GLY A 419 -14.38 -39.93 -23.91
N LYS A 420 -14.32 -39.12 -22.83
CA LYS A 420 -14.84 -39.48 -21.51
C LYS A 420 -15.32 -38.25 -20.74
N LEU A 421 -16.33 -38.45 -19.90
CA LEU A 421 -16.79 -37.43 -18.96
C LEU A 421 -15.83 -37.29 -17.78
N PRO A 422 -15.71 -36.09 -17.18
CA PRO A 422 -15.04 -35.92 -15.89
C PRO A 422 -15.81 -36.61 -14.76
N VAL A 423 -15.13 -36.90 -13.65
CA VAL A 423 -15.76 -37.46 -12.45
C VAL A 423 -16.63 -36.41 -11.77
N MET A 424 -16.14 -35.18 -11.65
CA MET A 424 -16.85 -34.04 -11.07
C MET A 424 -17.63 -33.26 -12.13
N LYS A 425 -18.84 -32.81 -11.78
CA LYS A 425 -19.66 -31.93 -12.63
C LYS A 425 -19.00 -30.57 -12.83
N GLN A 426 -19.34 -29.86 -13.91
CA GLN A 426 -18.78 -28.54 -14.18
C GLN A 426 -18.93 -27.55 -13.01
N GLU A 427 -20.08 -27.52 -12.34
CA GLU A 427 -20.34 -26.60 -11.23
C GLU A 427 -19.43 -26.87 -10.03
N GLU A 428 -19.17 -28.15 -9.73
CA GLU A 428 -18.28 -28.56 -8.64
C GLU A 428 -16.83 -28.17 -8.94
N ARG A 429 -16.40 -28.35 -10.20
CA ARG A 429 -15.07 -27.93 -10.67
C ARG A 429 -14.92 -26.42 -10.65
N VAL A 430 -15.94 -25.66 -11.05
CA VAL A 430 -15.97 -24.19 -10.95
C VAL A 430 -15.82 -23.74 -9.50
N ALA A 431 -16.57 -24.33 -8.57
CA ALA A 431 -16.48 -23.99 -7.15
C ALA A 431 -15.07 -24.26 -6.58
N ALA A 432 -14.45 -25.39 -6.92
CA ALA A 432 -13.10 -25.73 -6.48
C ALA A 432 -12.05 -24.75 -7.02
N VAL A 433 -12.12 -24.40 -8.31
CA VAL A 433 -11.20 -23.44 -8.95
C VAL A 433 -11.40 -22.04 -8.37
N ALA A 434 -12.64 -21.59 -8.19
CA ALA A 434 -12.96 -20.27 -7.62
C ALA A 434 -12.48 -20.11 -6.17
N ALA A 435 -12.36 -21.21 -5.42
CA ALA A 435 -11.81 -21.23 -4.07
C ALA A 435 -10.26 -21.17 -4.03
N CYS A 436 -9.58 -21.35 -5.17
CA CYS A 436 -8.12 -21.32 -5.23
C CYS A 436 -7.61 -19.88 -5.08
N LYS A 437 -6.73 -19.64 -4.10
CA LYS A 437 -6.25 -18.28 -3.77
C LYS A 437 -5.52 -17.53 -4.91
N TYR A 438 -5.04 -18.26 -5.92
CA TYR A 438 -4.32 -17.68 -7.06
C TYR A 438 -5.25 -17.27 -8.21
N VAL A 439 -6.53 -17.62 -8.15
CA VAL A 439 -7.51 -17.35 -9.21
C VAL A 439 -8.30 -16.10 -8.86
N ASP A 440 -8.35 -15.15 -9.79
CA ASP A 440 -9.09 -13.90 -9.62
C ASP A 440 -10.50 -13.98 -10.21
N THR A 441 -10.68 -14.72 -11.32
CA THR A 441 -11.97 -14.86 -12.01
C THR A 441 -12.10 -16.24 -12.65
N VAL A 442 -13.30 -16.81 -12.61
CA VAL A 442 -13.64 -18.08 -13.27
C VAL A 442 -14.72 -17.82 -14.32
N ILE A 443 -14.53 -18.38 -15.51
CA ILE A 443 -15.52 -18.36 -16.60
C ILE A 443 -15.78 -19.79 -17.10
N THR A 444 -16.90 -20.01 -17.78
CA THR A 444 -17.25 -21.31 -18.39
C THR A 444 -17.28 -21.26 -19.91
N ASP A 445 -17.41 -20.05 -20.46
CA ASP A 445 -17.59 -19.84 -21.90
C ASP A 445 -16.28 -19.43 -22.55
N SER A 446 -15.92 -20.12 -23.63
CA SER A 446 -14.72 -19.82 -24.41
C SER A 446 -14.81 -20.44 -25.81
N PRO A 447 -14.26 -19.80 -26.86
CA PRO A 447 -14.20 -20.38 -28.19
C PRO A 447 -13.43 -21.72 -28.24
N VAL A 448 -13.60 -22.47 -29.34
CA VAL A 448 -12.91 -23.77 -29.55
C VAL A 448 -11.39 -23.59 -29.48
N ASN A 449 -10.88 -22.63 -30.24
CA ASN A 449 -9.49 -22.20 -30.23
C ASN A 449 -9.40 -20.82 -29.58
N ALA A 450 -8.29 -20.54 -28.89
CA ALA A 450 -8.03 -19.19 -28.41
C ALA A 450 -7.74 -18.30 -29.63
N THR A 451 -8.51 -17.22 -29.78
CA THR A 451 -8.39 -16.27 -30.89
C THR A 451 -7.90 -14.92 -30.39
N VAL A 452 -7.20 -14.17 -31.23
CA VAL A 452 -6.77 -12.79 -30.92
C VAL A 452 -7.97 -11.92 -30.55
N GLU A 453 -9.09 -12.05 -31.28
CA GLU A 453 -10.31 -11.29 -30.99
C GLU A 453 -10.85 -11.58 -29.58
N PHE A 454 -10.89 -12.86 -29.17
CA PHE A 454 -11.33 -13.23 -27.83
C PHE A 454 -10.37 -12.69 -26.76
N MET A 455 -9.06 -12.84 -26.97
CA MET A 455 -8.03 -12.32 -26.06
C MET A 455 -8.17 -10.80 -25.90
N GLN A 456 -8.29 -10.05 -27.00
CA GLN A 456 -8.45 -8.59 -26.98
C GLN A 456 -9.76 -8.14 -26.33
N ARG A 457 -10.89 -8.78 -26.68
CA ARG A 457 -12.22 -8.45 -26.13
C ARG A 457 -12.26 -8.57 -24.61
N HIS A 458 -11.55 -9.54 -24.06
CA HIS A 458 -11.47 -9.77 -22.61
C HIS A 458 -10.23 -9.16 -21.95
N GLY A 459 -9.39 -8.46 -22.73
CA GLY A 459 -8.17 -7.80 -22.28
C GLY A 459 -7.13 -8.78 -21.72
N PHE A 460 -6.95 -9.94 -22.33
CA PHE A 460 -5.95 -10.93 -21.94
C PHE A 460 -4.64 -10.73 -22.71
N ASP A 461 -3.51 -10.73 -22.00
CA ASP A 461 -2.18 -10.51 -22.56
C ASP A 461 -1.42 -11.82 -22.82
N LEU A 462 -1.69 -12.85 -22.00
CA LEU A 462 -1.04 -14.16 -22.11
C LEU A 462 -2.05 -15.29 -21.98
N TYR A 463 -1.88 -16.28 -22.84
CA TYR A 463 -2.51 -17.58 -22.76
C TYR A 463 -1.52 -18.61 -22.23
N THR A 464 -1.86 -19.28 -21.12
CA THR A 464 -0.99 -20.27 -20.49
C THR A 464 -1.58 -21.67 -20.49
N PHE A 465 -0.71 -22.67 -20.60
CA PHE A 465 -1.03 -24.09 -20.46
C PHE A 465 0.19 -24.88 -19.97
N ALA A 466 -0.03 -26.13 -19.58
CA ALA A 466 1.03 -27.07 -19.24
C ALA A 466 0.76 -28.41 -19.95
N CYS A 467 1.83 -29.17 -20.20
CA CYS A 467 1.78 -30.41 -20.98
C CYS A 467 2.47 -31.53 -20.23
N ALA A 468 1.80 -32.67 -20.05
CA ALA A 468 2.40 -33.84 -19.40
C ALA A 468 3.27 -34.67 -20.37
N ASN A 469 3.04 -34.55 -21.68
CA ASN A 469 3.76 -35.27 -22.73
C ASN A 469 3.68 -34.53 -24.08
N GLU A 470 4.43 -35.00 -25.07
CA GLU A 470 4.53 -34.37 -26.40
C GLU A 470 3.21 -34.38 -27.19
N LYS A 471 2.39 -35.42 -27.04
CA LYS A 471 1.08 -35.48 -27.70
C LYS A 471 0.17 -34.37 -27.19
N GLU A 472 0.07 -34.22 -25.86
CA GLU A 472 -0.69 -33.14 -25.25
C GLU A 472 -0.13 -31.77 -25.65
N ARG A 473 1.20 -31.65 -25.76
CA ARG A 473 1.84 -30.43 -26.25
C ARG A 473 1.37 -30.08 -27.66
N ALA A 474 1.40 -31.01 -28.60
CA ALA A 474 0.92 -30.78 -29.97
C ALA A 474 -0.54 -30.32 -29.99
N ASP A 475 -1.43 -31.01 -29.25
CA ASP A 475 -2.85 -30.66 -29.17
C ASP A 475 -3.06 -29.25 -28.58
N LYS A 476 -2.30 -28.88 -27.54
CA LYS A 476 -2.41 -27.57 -26.88
C LYS A 476 -1.94 -26.43 -27.78
N TYR A 477 -0.83 -26.60 -28.49
CA TYR A 477 -0.36 -25.59 -29.46
C TYR A 477 -1.35 -25.43 -30.62
N GLN A 478 -1.99 -26.52 -31.08
CA GLN A 478 -3.04 -26.43 -32.09
C GLN A 478 -4.22 -25.56 -31.62
N GLN A 479 -4.61 -25.67 -30.36
CA GLN A 479 -5.72 -24.89 -29.80
C GLN A 479 -5.43 -23.39 -29.63
N CYS A 480 -4.15 -22.99 -29.65
CA CYS A 480 -3.74 -21.58 -29.60
C CYS A 480 -2.96 -21.14 -30.85
N ALA A 481 -3.01 -21.90 -31.94
CA ALA A 481 -2.28 -21.60 -33.18
C ALA A 481 -2.69 -20.27 -33.84
N LEU A 482 -3.85 -19.73 -33.47
CA LEU A 482 -4.35 -18.43 -33.93
C LEU A 482 -3.82 -17.26 -33.10
N LEU A 483 -3.06 -17.51 -32.04
CA LEU A 483 -2.43 -16.48 -31.22
C LEU A 483 -1.00 -16.20 -31.69
N PRO A 484 -0.52 -14.95 -31.60
CA PRO A 484 0.89 -14.64 -31.77
C PRO A 484 1.77 -15.40 -30.75
N PRO A 485 2.98 -15.85 -31.11
CA PRO A 485 3.86 -16.59 -30.21
C PRO A 485 4.15 -15.88 -28.88
N GLU A 486 4.25 -14.55 -28.89
CA GLU A 486 4.49 -13.71 -27.71
C GLU A 486 3.32 -13.68 -26.70
N MET A 487 2.12 -14.08 -27.15
CA MET A 487 0.93 -14.21 -26.30
C MET A 487 0.78 -15.61 -25.70
N VAL A 488 1.69 -16.55 -25.99
CA VAL A 488 1.57 -17.95 -25.57
C VAL A 488 2.73 -18.33 -24.66
N GLN A 489 2.41 -18.95 -23.51
CA GLN A 489 3.42 -19.42 -22.56
C GLN A 489 3.09 -20.82 -22.04
N GLU A 490 3.92 -21.80 -22.39
CA GLU A 490 3.92 -23.12 -21.75
C GLU A 490 4.58 -23.02 -20.37
N LEU A 491 3.97 -23.67 -19.38
CA LEU A 491 4.43 -23.75 -17.99
C LEU A 491 4.74 -25.20 -17.61
N ASP A 492 5.56 -25.36 -16.58
CA ASP A 492 5.99 -26.66 -16.08
C ASP A 492 4.82 -27.50 -15.55
N TYR A 493 4.77 -28.75 -16.00
CA TYR A 493 3.82 -29.74 -15.48
C TYR A 493 4.37 -30.39 -14.19
N THR A 494 3.54 -30.45 -13.14
CA THR A 494 3.92 -31.11 -11.88
C THR A 494 3.90 -32.62 -12.03
N SER A 495 5.08 -33.26 -12.02
CA SER A 495 5.20 -34.73 -12.08
C SER A 495 4.72 -35.42 -10.80
N GLY A 496 4.36 -36.71 -10.90
CA GLY A 496 3.96 -37.53 -9.74
C GLY A 496 2.52 -37.35 -9.24
N ILE A 497 1.75 -36.42 -9.80
CA ILE A 497 0.32 -36.27 -9.52
C ILE A 497 -0.49 -35.95 -10.79
N SER A 498 -1.67 -36.57 -10.91
CA SER A 498 -2.66 -36.29 -11.94
C SER A 498 -4.01 -36.88 -11.52
N THR A 499 -5.11 -36.45 -12.15
CA THR A 499 -6.44 -37.08 -11.99
C THR A 499 -6.37 -38.60 -12.22
N THR A 500 -5.65 -39.05 -13.24
CA THR A 500 -5.45 -40.49 -13.53
C THR A 500 -4.74 -41.22 -12.41
N GLU A 501 -3.70 -40.61 -11.84
CA GLU A 501 -2.96 -41.19 -10.72
C GLU A 501 -3.81 -41.25 -9.45
N ILE A 502 -4.61 -40.23 -9.17
CA ILE A 502 -5.55 -40.22 -8.04
C ILE A 502 -6.58 -41.35 -8.21
N MET A 503 -7.18 -41.48 -9.39
CA MET A 503 -8.11 -42.58 -9.69
C MET A 503 -7.44 -43.95 -9.52
N ARG A 504 -6.19 -44.12 -10.00
CA ARG A 504 -5.42 -45.36 -9.82
C ARG A 504 -5.20 -45.69 -8.34
N ARG A 505 -4.85 -44.69 -7.52
CA ARG A 505 -4.68 -44.88 -6.06
C ARG A 505 -5.97 -45.32 -5.41
N ILE A 506 -7.10 -44.72 -5.79
CA ILE A 506 -8.44 -45.08 -5.30
C ILE A 506 -8.76 -46.52 -5.68
N LEU A 507 -8.59 -46.91 -6.95
CA LEU A 507 -8.86 -48.29 -7.41
C LEU A 507 -7.98 -49.30 -6.66
N LYS A 508 -6.67 -49.02 -6.54
CA LYS A 508 -5.72 -49.85 -5.80
C LYS A 508 -6.11 -50.00 -4.32
N SER A 509 -6.55 -48.92 -3.66
CA SER A 509 -7.00 -49.00 -2.26
C SER A 509 -8.34 -49.71 -2.09
N SER A 510 -9.16 -49.76 -3.14
CA SER A 510 -10.48 -50.40 -3.14
C SER A 510 -10.43 -51.90 -3.40
N GLY A 511 -9.26 -52.46 -3.72
CA GLY A 511 -9.08 -53.89 -4.01
C GLY A 511 -9.68 -54.35 -5.34
N ALA A 512 -9.95 -53.42 -6.26
CA ALA A 512 -10.48 -53.68 -7.60
C ALA A 512 -9.38 -53.70 -8.67
#